data_AF-A0A1J4RZ11-F1
#
_entry.id   AF-A0A1J4RZ11-F1
#
_cell.length_a   1.000
_cell.length_b   1.000
_cell.length_c   1.000
_cell.angle_alpha   90.00
_cell.angle_beta   90.00
_cell.angle_gamma   90.00
#
_symmetry.space_group_name_H-M   'P 1'
#
loop_
_entity.id
_entity.type
_entity.pdbx_description
1 polymer ?
#
loop_
_entity_poly.entity_id
_entity_poly.type
_entity_poly.pdbx_seq_one_letter_code
_entity_poly.pdbx_strand_id
1 'polypeptide(L)'
;MVIEKQYQQLVGRLLGQIKSGFDTSVIGMYDCGKNYTYDLIPKLIPGVQGMSLLHLGSLGSTREDWWRRLTEELGSDEVGVGLRRLLRKGKVCLLINQGYMVLIPEDFLTLWKELKEEFGQRFSVVFFANTHILNDQYENQDLYIDLVLKAERLTILPLDRQDTDITLRMYEARYGSKVRKDLRERISSDSGGNPGILKSLYMQYLDDNYIENWNVSDSRLVYRLDRLTRELSDMENRVLVGQSQDDESRLFLKKYGYLTEDGECFAPVLKHYLEIGSQKGAGLLLDDCLSKLLTVSEKKIYLRLGNNLSKILTREQIAEEIWGSDWFTKFSDWALDQLMSQLRRKLASKQGYGELITKRGEGYYLEK
;
A
#
# COMPACT_ATOMS: atom_id res chain seq x y z
N MET A 1 -7.81 -25.99 -0.80
CA MET A 1 -7.32 -24.62 -1.04
C MET A 1 -6.26 -24.72 -2.12
N VAL A 2 -6.49 -24.14 -3.29
CA VAL A 2 -5.43 -24.03 -4.31
C VAL A 2 -4.56 -22.85 -3.91
N ILE A 3 -3.26 -23.06 -3.81
CA ILE A 3 -2.27 -22.01 -3.52
C ILE A 3 -1.47 -21.81 -4.80
N GLU A 4 -1.31 -20.57 -5.22
CA GLU A 4 -0.48 -20.14 -6.33
C GLU A 4 0.95 -20.67 -6.18
N LYS A 5 1.54 -21.16 -7.27
CA LYS A 5 2.84 -21.85 -7.28
C LYS A 5 3.96 -20.92 -6.78
N GLN A 6 3.91 -19.65 -7.16
CA GLN A 6 4.85 -18.63 -6.73
C GLN A 6 4.85 -18.45 -5.21
N TYR A 7 3.67 -18.41 -4.57
CA TYR A 7 3.58 -18.33 -3.11
C TYR A 7 4.04 -19.64 -2.44
N GLN A 8 3.75 -20.81 -3.02
CA GLN A 8 4.29 -22.08 -2.50
C GLN A 8 5.83 -22.10 -2.50
N GLN A 9 6.46 -21.63 -3.57
CA GLN A 9 7.92 -21.55 -3.68
C GLN A 9 8.51 -20.57 -2.67
N LEU A 10 7.90 -19.39 -2.53
CA LEU A 10 8.30 -18.38 -1.56
C LEU A 10 8.21 -18.91 -0.13
N VAL A 11 7.09 -19.54 0.23
CA VAL A 11 6.92 -20.17 1.56
C VAL A 11 7.94 -21.28 1.76
N GLY A 12 8.19 -22.12 0.76
CA GLY A 12 9.22 -23.17 0.84
C GLY A 12 10.62 -22.62 1.18
N ARG A 13 11.02 -21.52 0.53
CA ARG A 13 12.29 -20.82 0.84
C ARG A 13 12.27 -20.23 2.24
N LEU A 14 11.17 -19.58 2.63
CA LEU A 14 11.00 -18.99 3.97
C LEU A 14 11.11 -20.03 5.09
N LEU A 15 10.51 -21.20 4.90
CA LEU A 15 10.62 -22.30 5.86
C LEU A 15 12.07 -22.76 6.03
N GLY A 16 12.85 -22.75 4.95
CA GLY A 16 14.30 -22.99 5.01
C GLY A 16 15.02 -21.96 5.88
N GLN A 17 14.72 -20.67 5.71
CA GLN A 17 15.34 -19.60 6.50
C GLN A 17 14.95 -19.64 7.97
N ILE A 18 13.66 -19.86 8.26
CA ILE A 18 13.13 -20.02 9.63
C ILE A 18 13.85 -21.15 10.35
N LYS A 19 14.03 -22.31 9.71
CA LYS A 19 14.73 -23.47 10.29
C LYS A 19 16.21 -23.17 10.59
N SER A 20 16.85 -22.40 9.73
CA SER A 20 18.25 -21.99 9.84
C SER A 20 18.48 -20.91 10.92
N GLY A 21 17.44 -20.19 11.34
CA GLY A 21 17.56 -19.14 12.36
C GLY A 21 18.18 -17.84 11.84
N PHE A 22 18.11 -17.60 10.53
CA PHE A 22 18.50 -16.34 9.92
C PHE A 22 17.35 -15.34 9.96
N ASP A 23 17.72 -14.08 10.12
CA ASP A 23 16.77 -12.99 9.96
C ASP A 23 16.45 -12.83 8.48
N THR A 24 15.18 -12.58 8.15
CA THR A 24 14.71 -12.53 6.77
C THR A 24 13.71 -11.41 6.58
N SER A 25 13.96 -10.55 5.61
CA SER A 25 13.03 -9.50 5.20
C SER A 25 12.31 -9.93 3.93
N VAL A 26 10.99 -10.04 4.02
CA VAL A 26 10.09 -10.34 2.92
C VAL A 26 9.47 -9.05 2.44
N ILE A 27 9.90 -8.56 1.29
CA ILE A 27 9.56 -7.23 0.80
C ILE A 27 8.80 -7.36 -0.52
N GLY A 28 7.68 -6.65 -0.66
CA GLY A 28 6.97 -6.54 -1.93
C GLY A 28 6.21 -5.24 -2.04
N MET A 29 5.64 -4.95 -3.20
CA MET A 29 4.78 -3.77 -3.37
C MET A 29 3.46 -3.91 -2.59
N TYR A 30 2.74 -2.81 -2.41
CA TYR A 30 1.41 -2.83 -1.82
C TYR A 30 0.49 -3.88 -2.49
N ASP A 31 -0.24 -4.63 -1.66
CA ASP A 31 -1.21 -5.64 -2.11
C ASP A 31 -0.65 -6.77 -3.01
N CYS A 32 0.66 -7.05 -2.98
CA CYS A 32 1.30 -8.14 -3.75
C CYS A 32 1.14 -9.57 -3.19
N GLY A 33 0.32 -9.77 -2.15
CA GLY A 33 0.14 -11.07 -1.48
C GLY A 33 1.02 -11.29 -0.24
N LYS A 34 1.60 -10.22 0.32
CA LYS A 34 2.33 -10.22 1.60
C LYS A 34 1.53 -10.85 2.75
N ASN A 35 0.33 -10.31 3.01
CA ASN A 35 -0.55 -10.80 4.07
C ASN A 35 -0.97 -12.26 3.84
N TYR A 36 -1.25 -12.61 2.59
CA TYR A 36 -1.60 -13.99 2.23
C TYR A 36 -0.44 -14.95 2.52
N THR A 37 0.79 -14.59 2.14
CA THR A 37 1.99 -15.38 2.42
C THR A 37 2.22 -15.51 3.93
N TYR A 38 2.08 -14.42 4.68
CA TYR A 38 2.16 -14.43 6.14
C TYR A 38 1.14 -15.40 6.78
N ASP A 39 -0.11 -15.36 6.33
CA ASP A 39 -1.20 -16.21 6.84
C ASP A 39 -1.07 -17.68 6.43
N LEU A 40 -0.32 -17.98 5.36
CA LEU A 40 -0.04 -19.35 4.93
C LEU A 40 1.00 -20.03 5.81
N ILE A 41 1.95 -19.28 6.36
CA ILE A 41 3.05 -19.82 7.14
C ILE A 41 2.56 -20.73 8.30
N PRO A 42 1.74 -20.26 9.26
CA PRO A 42 1.29 -21.12 10.36
C PRO A 42 0.52 -22.37 9.90
N LYS A 43 -0.18 -22.29 8.76
CA LYS A 43 -0.94 -23.43 8.20
C LYS A 43 -0.05 -24.49 7.60
N LEU A 44 1.14 -24.11 7.15
CA LEU A 44 2.13 -24.98 6.51
C LEU A 44 3.27 -25.39 7.46
N ILE A 45 3.35 -24.77 8.64
CA ILE A 45 4.36 -24.99 9.68
C ILE A 45 4.15 -26.12 10.70
N PRO A 46 3.08 -26.94 10.75
CA PRO A 46 2.97 -28.01 11.76
C PRO A 46 4.17 -28.98 11.88
N GLY A 47 5.19 -28.90 11.00
CA GLY A 47 6.43 -29.66 11.02
C GLY A 47 7.74 -28.97 11.44
N VAL A 48 7.76 -27.79 12.09
CA VAL A 48 9.03 -27.26 12.69
C VAL A 48 9.10 -27.65 14.18
N GLN A 49 9.39 -28.92 14.46
CA GLN A 49 9.57 -29.41 15.83
C GLN A 49 10.73 -28.65 16.54
N GLY A 50 10.49 -28.21 17.78
CA GLY A 50 11.53 -27.61 18.63
C GLY A 50 11.71 -26.09 18.51
N MET A 51 10.83 -25.38 17.81
CA MET A 51 10.82 -23.92 17.71
C MET A 51 9.50 -23.33 18.24
N SER A 52 9.58 -22.22 18.97
CA SER A 52 8.43 -21.38 19.28
C SER A 52 8.29 -20.32 18.19
N LEU A 53 7.14 -20.29 17.53
CA LEU A 53 6.83 -19.32 16.49
C LEU A 53 5.80 -18.33 17.03
N LEU A 54 6.17 -17.05 17.08
CA LEU A 54 5.30 -15.99 17.60
C LEU A 54 4.79 -15.15 16.44
N HIS A 55 3.48 -14.97 16.37
CA HIS A 55 2.80 -14.35 15.23
C HIS A 55 2.35 -12.92 15.58
N LEU A 56 3.05 -11.94 15.05
CA LEU A 56 2.75 -10.53 15.24
C LEU A 56 2.14 -9.94 13.97
N GLY A 57 0.81 -9.90 13.92
CA GLY A 57 0.05 -9.28 12.83
C GLY A 57 -0.62 -7.97 13.25
N SER A 58 -0.98 -7.14 12.28
CA SER A 58 -1.77 -5.91 12.50
C SER A 58 -1.13 -4.93 13.49
N LEU A 59 0.19 -4.78 13.43
CA LEU A 59 0.93 -3.88 14.31
C LEU A 59 0.65 -2.41 13.97
N GLY A 60 0.33 -1.63 15.01
CA GLY A 60 0.20 -0.19 14.91
C GLY A 60 1.56 0.51 14.90
N SER A 61 1.54 1.85 14.80
CA SER A 61 2.74 2.70 14.73
C SER A 61 3.30 3.09 16.10
N THR A 62 2.73 2.58 17.19
CA THR A 62 3.16 2.95 18.54
C THR A 62 3.90 1.81 19.21
N ARG A 63 4.86 2.16 20.08
CA ARG A 63 5.54 1.21 20.95
C ARG A 63 4.54 0.38 21.76
N GLU A 64 3.50 1.03 22.29
CA GLU A 64 2.47 0.41 23.12
C GLU A 64 1.72 -0.70 22.36
N ASP A 65 1.41 -0.49 21.08
CA ASP A 65 0.76 -1.51 20.25
C ASP A 65 1.64 -2.75 20.07
N TRP A 66 2.94 -2.55 19.84
CA TRP A 66 3.91 -3.64 19.69
C TRP A 66 4.10 -4.41 21.00
N TRP A 67 4.28 -3.71 22.11
CA TRP A 67 4.47 -4.33 23.42
C TRP A 67 3.22 -5.07 23.88
N ARG A 68 2.03 -4.49 23.71
CA ARG A 68 0.76 -5.16 24.03
C ARG A 68 0.67 -6.48 23.27
N ARG A 69 0.93 -6.46 21.95
CA ARG A 69 0.83 -7.67 21.13
C ARG A 69 1.87 -8.73 21.52
N LEU A 70 3.10 -8.32 21.81
CA LEU A 70 4.15 -9.22 22.27
C LEU A 70 3.81 -9.84 23.64
N THR A 71 3.31 -9.04 24.58
CA THR A 71 2.87 -9.50 25.90
C THR A 71 1.72 -10.52 25.79
N GLU A 72 0.75 -10.27 24.91
CA GLU A 72 -0.35 -11.21 24.60
C GLU A 72 0.19 -12.56 24.10
N GLU A 73 1.09 -12.55 23.12
CA GLU A 73 1.66 -13.78 22.53
C GLU A 73 2.60 -14.52 23.50
N LEU A 74 3.29 -13.80 24.38
CA LEU A 74 4.26 -14.36 25.33
C LEU A 74 3.62 -14.83 26.65
N GLY A 75 2.43 -14.33 26.98
CA GLY A 75 1.81 -14.47 28.31
C GLY A 75 2.74 -13.93 29.41
N SER A 76 3.32 -12.74 29.19
CA SER A 76 4.31 -12.11 30.09
C SER A 76 4.26 -10.59 29.97
N ASP A 77 4.07 -9.88 31.08
CA ASP A 77 4.02 -8.41 31.12
C ASP A 77 5.35 -7.77 30.69
N GLU A 78 6.46 -8.46 30.92
CA GLU A 78 7.78 -8.07 30.43
C GLU A 78 8.18 -8.88 29.20
N VAL A 79 8.15 -8.22 28.03
CA VAL A 79 8.47 -8.82 26.72
C VAL A 79 9.86 -9.46 26.70
N GLY A 80 10.88 -8.73 27.17
CA GLY A 80 12.26 -9.21 27.18
C GLY A 80 12.47 -10.46 28.05
N VAL A 81 11.78 -10.55 29.20
CA VAL A 81 11.82 -11.73 30.07
C VAL A 81 11.09 -12.89 29.42
N GLY A 82 9.93 -12.65 28.81
CA GLY A 82 9.14 -13.64 28.10
C GLY A 82 9.93 -14.31 26.96
N LEU A 83 10.59 -13.50 26.11
CA LEU A 83 11.41 -14.00 25.00
C LEU A 83 12.61 -14.81 25.49
N ARG A 84 13.37 -14.31 26.48
CA ARG A 84 14.51 -15.04 27.06
C ARG A 84 14.08 -16.37 27.69
N ARG A 85 12.92 -16.42 28.33
CA ARG A 85 12.34 -17.66 28.87
C ARG A 85 12.07 -18.70 27.79
N LEU A 86 11.51 -18.31 26.64
CA LEU A 86 11.30 -19.20 25.50
C LEU A 86 12.62 -19.62 24.85
N LEU A 87 13.53 -18.66 24.66
CA LEU A 87 14.85 -18.89 24.07
C LEU A 87 15.73 -19.83 24.90
N ARG A 88 15.56 -19.90 26.23
CA ARG A 88 16.23 -20.92 27.05
C ARG A 88 15.75 -22.35 26.73
N LYS A 89 14.48 -22.52 26.35
CA LYS A 89 13.85 -23.82 26.05
C LYS A 89 14.10 -24.31 24.63
N GLY A 90 14.31 -23.42 23.66
CA GLY A 90 14.48 -23.82 22.26
C GLY A 90 14.86 -22.66 21.35
N LYS A 91 14.51 -22.77 20.07
CA LYS A 91 14.59 -21.65 19.12
C LYS A 91 13.30 -20.82 19.19
N VAL A 92 13.41 -19.52 18.93
CA VAL A 92 12.27 -18.62 18.79
C VAL A 92 12.39 -17.88 17.46
N CYS A 93 11.31 -17.86 16.69
CA CYS A 93 11.18 -17.02 15.52
C CYS A 93 9.99 -16.07 15.67
N LEU A 94 10.22 -14.78 15.46
CA LEU A 94 9.16 -13.78 15.37
C LEU A 94 8.74 -13.64 13.91
N LEU A 95 7.47 -13.89 13.61
CA LEU A 95 6.86 -13.57 12.33
C LEU A 95 6.13 -12.24 12.46
N ILE A 96 6.66 -11.22 11.82
CA ILE A 96 6.17 -9.84 11.94
C ILE A 96 5.54 -9.44 10.62
N ASN A 97 4.26 -9.10 10.65
CA ASN A 97 3.56 -8.50 9.52
C ASN A 97 3.36 -7.01 9.77
N GLN A 98 4.28 -6.21 9.22
CA GLN A 98 4.27 -4.76 9.38
C GLN A 98 3.04 -4.15 8.70
N GLY A 99 2.43 -3.17 9.37
CA GLY A 99 1.43 -2.31 8.74
C GLY A 99 2.03 -1.46 7.62
N TYR A 100 1.18 -0.91 6.76
CA TYR A 100 1.63 0.04 5.74
C TYR A 100 2.11 1.34 6.38
N MET A 101 3.33 1.79 6.07
CA MET A 101 3.96 3.00 6.62
C MET A 101 4.02 3.02 8.15
N VAL A 102 4.17 1.84 8.76
CA VAL A 102 4.32 1.68 10.21
C VAL A 102 5.79 1.54 10.54
N LEU A 103 6.39 2.50 11.25
CA LEU A 103 7.78 2.40 11.69
C LEU A 103 7.95 1.32 12.78
N ILE A 104 9.12 0.70 12.82
CA ILE A 104 9.51 -0.23 13.87
C ILE A 104 9.93 0.57 15.11
N PRO A 105 9.43 0.28 16.32
CA PRO A 105 9.91 0.96 17.52
C PRO A 105 11.42 0.75 17.75
N GLU A 106 12.14 1.83 18.06
CA GLU A 106 13.61 1.80 18.28
C GLU A 106 14.02 0.88 19.43
N ASP A 107 13.21 0.81 20.47
CA ASP A 107 13.42 -0.11 21.59
C ASP A 107 13.21 -1.57 21.19
N PHE A 108 12.37 -1.84 20.18
CA PHE A 108 12.25 -3.18 19.61
C PHE A 108 13.49 -3.55 18.80
N LEU A 109 14.04 -2.62 18.00
CA LEU A 109 15.31 -2.84 17.29
C LEU A 109 16.46 -3.12 18.27
N THR A 110 16.51 -2.37 19.37
CA THR A 110 17.50 -2.57 20.44
C THR A 110 17.34 -3.95 21.07
N LEU A 111 16.12 -4.33 21.45
CA LEU A 111 15.83 -5.65 22.02
C LEU A 111 16.17 -6.79 21.04
N TRP A 112 15.88 -6.62 19.74
CA TRP A 112 16.24 -7.60 18.72
C TRP A 112 17.75 -7.81 18.70
N LYS A 113 18.54 -6.74 18.62
CA LYS A 113 20.01 -6.83 18.64
C LYS A 113 20.51 -7.55 19.89
N GLU A 114 20.04 -7.16 21.08
CA GLU A 114 20.43 -7.82 22.33
C GLU A 114 20.16 -9.33 22.30
N LEU A 115 18.95 -9.73 21.87
CA LEU A 115 18.59 -11.15 21.78
C LEU A 115 19.42 -11.90 20.74
N LYS A 116 19.79 -11.25 19.64
CA LYS A 116 20.65 -11.83 18.60
C LYS A 116 22.07 -12.03 19.10
N GLU A 117 22.61 -11.06 19.84
CA GLU A 117 23.93 -11.16 20.47
C GLU A 117 23.96 -12.24 21.58
N GLU A 118 22.89 -12.35 22.38
CA GLU A 118 22.80 -13.32 23.48
C GLU A 118 22.56 -14.76 22.99
N PHE A 119 21.73 -14.97 21.97
CA PHE A 119 21.26 -16.31 21.57
C PHE A 119 21.64 -16.74 20.15
N GLY A 120 22.27 -15.87 19.36
CA GLY A 120 22.67 -16.16 17.99
C GLY A 120 21.51 -16.67 17.13
N GLN A 121 21.74 -17.78 16.41
CA GLN A 121 20.74 -18.41 15.53
C GLN A 121 19.56 -19.07 16.26
N ARG A 122 19.51 -19.05 17.60
CA ARG A 122 18.32 -19.49 18.33
C ARG A 122 17.22 -18.43 18.31
N PHE A 123 17.55 -17.18 18.04
CA PHE A 123 16.59 -16.11 17.84
C PHE A 123 16.61 -15.66 16.38
N SER A 124 15.45 -15.55 15.75
CA SER A 124 15.34 -14.94 14.43
C SER A 124 14.06 -14.16 14.24
N VAL A 125 14.09 -13.24 13.27
CA VAL A 125 12.92 -12.46 12.86
C VAL A 125 12.68 -12.64 11.37
N VAL A 126 11.44 -12.99 11.00
CA VAL A 126 10.96 -12.87 9.62
C VAL A 126 10.02 -11.68 9.55
N PHE A 127 10.41 -10.69 8.76
CA PHE A 127 9.77 -9.39 8.70
C PHE A 127 9.11 -9.18 7.34
N PHE A 128 7.78 -9.05 7.33
CA PHE A 128 6.99 -8.80 6.12
C PHE A 128 6.69 -7.31 5.99
N ALA A 129 7.28 -6.69 4.97
CA ALA A 129 7.23 -5.27 4.72
C ALA A 129 6.81 -4.94 3.30
N ASN A 130 6.42 -3.69 3.07
CA ASN A 130 6.31 -3.18 1.70
C ASN A 130 7.54 -2.37 1.29
N THR A 131 7.70 -2.05 0.02
CA THR A 131 8.92 -1.40 -0.50
C THR A 131 9.27 -0.05 0.13
N HIS A 132 8.29 0.68 0.70
CA HIS A 132 8.57 1.96 1.39
C HIS A 132 9.61 1.83 2.51
N ILE A 133 9.77 0.65 3.13
CA ILE A 133 10.73 0.46 4.23
C ILE A 133 12.18 0.70 3.82
N LEU A 134 12.46 0.67 2.53
CA LEU A 134 13.79 0.93 1.99
C LEU A 134 14.14 2.43 2.07
N ASN A 135 13.13 3.28 2.23
CA ASN A 135 13.23 4.73 2.29
C ASN A 135 12.95 5.29 3.71
N ASP A 136 12.53 4.43 4.65
CA ASP A 136 12.25 4.82 6.03
C ASP A 136 13.50 5.39 6.72
N GLN A 137 13.28 6.41 7.56
CA GLN A 137 14.32 7.09 8.32
C GLN A 137 14.13 6.81 9.81
N TYR A 138 15.19 6.31 10.44
CA TYR A 138 15.27 5.96 11.85
C TYR A 138 16.32 6.82 12.57
N GLU A 139 16.15 7.04 13.88
CA GLU A 139 17.17 7.74 14.68
C GLU A 139 18.45 6.91 14.71
N ASN A 140 18.32 5.58 14.82
CA ASN A 140 19.43 4.65 14.71
C ASN A 140 19.42 3.92 13.36
N GLN A 141 19.68 4.68 12.29
CA GLN A 141 19.64 4.17 10.92
C GLN A 141 20.58 2.99 10.69
N ASP A 142 21.77 2.98 11.31
CA ASP A 142 22.73 1.88 11.17
C ASP A 142 22.19 0.57 11.75
N LEU A 143 21.55 0.63 12.93
CA LEU A 143 20.93 -0.53 13.54
C LEU A 143 19.79 -1.10 12.68
N TYR A 144 18.95 -0.21 12.15
CA TYR A 144 17.86 -0.58 11.25
C TYR A 144 18.40 -1.23 9.97
N ILE A 145 19.43 -0.65 9.35
CA ILE A 145 20.08 -1.21 8.16
C ILE A 145 20.61 -2.61 8.46
N ASP A 146 21.32 -2.79 9.58
CA ASP A 146 21.95 -4.05 9.93
C ASP A 146 20.94 -5.17 10.19
N LEU A 147 19.86 -4.89 10.92
CA LEU A 147 18.86 -5.89 11.29
C LEU A 147 17.83 -6.16 10.19
N VAL A 148 17.38 -5.12 9.49
CA VAL A 148 16.24 -5.21 8.56
C VAL A 148 16.70 -5.26 7.10
N LEU A 149 17.62 -4.38 6.70
CA LEU A 149 17.97 -4.23 5.28
C LEU A 149 19.10 -5.17 4.81
N LYS A 150 20.03 -5.53 5.69
CA LYS A 150 21.11 -6.49 5.44
C LYS A 150 20.72 -7.95 5.72
N ALA A 151 19.57 -8.20 6.34
CA ALA A 151 18.99 -9.54 6.45
C ALA A 151 18.84 -10.21 5.07
N GLU A 152 18.64 -11.53 5.06
CA GLU A 152 18.31 -12.24 3.82
C GLU A 152 17.02 -11.63 3.24
N ARG A 153 17.05 -11.18 1.98
CA ARG A 153 15.92 -10.49 1.35
C ARG A 153 15.20 -11.40 0.37
N LEU A 154 13.92 -11.64 0.63
CA LEU A 154 13.03 -12.33 -0.29
C LEU A 154 12.03 -11.34 -0.86
N THR A 155 12.03 -11.17 -2.18
CA THR A 155 11.08 -10.30 -2.86
C THR A 155 9.79 -11.04 -3.17
N ILE A 156 8.64 -10.42 -2.89
CA ILE A 156 7.34 -10.83 -3.42
C ILE A 156 7.07 -10.03 -4.69
N LEU A 157 7.17 -10.70 -5.84
CA LEU A 157 6.85 -10.12 -7.14
C LEU A 157 5.33 -10.24 -7.43
N PRO A 158 4.80 -9.46 -8.38
CA PRO A 158 3.48 -9.73 -8.95
C PRO A 158 3.36 -11.16 -9.46
N LEU A 159 2.14 -11.68 -9.52
CA LEU A 159 1.87 -13.03 -9.99
C LEU A 159 2.21 -13.19 -11.47
N ASP A 160 2.77 -14.34 -11.83
CA ASP A 160 2.85 -14.71 -13.23
C ASP A 160 1.46 -14.96 -13.84
N ARG A 161 1.41 -15.18 -15.16
CA ARG A 161 0.13 -15.39 -15.87
C ARG A 161 -0.63 -16.62 -15.38
N GLN A 162 0.08 -17.69 -15.01
CA GLN A 162 -0.56 -18.93 -14.56
C GLN A 162 -1.21 -18.72 -13.20
N ASP A 163 -0.49 -18.11 -12.27
CA ASP A 163 -0.98 -17.84 -10.92
C ASP A 163 -2.04 -16.74 -10.90
N THR A 164 -1.95 -15.75 -11.79
CA THR A 164 -3.01 -14.74 -12.01
C THR A 164 -4.32 -15.40 -12.41
N ASP A 165 -4.30 -16.37 -13.33
CA ASP A 165 -5.51 -17.10 -13.74
C ASP A 165 -6.08 -17.96 -12.60
N ILE A 166 -5.22 -18.54 -11.76
CA ILE A 166 -5.64 -19.27 -10.55
C ILE A 166 -6.36 -18.31 -9.58
N THR A 167 -5.76 -17.17 -9.26
CA THR A 167 -6.35 -16.18 -8.36
C THR A 167 -7.67 -15.65 -8.91
N LEU A 168 -7.77 -15.41 -10.22
CA LEU A 168 -9.02 -14.98 -10.85
C LEU A 168 -10.11 -16.05 -10.73
N ARG A 169 -9.81 -17.33 -10.97
CA ARG A 169 -10.76 -18.43 -10.75
C ARG A 169 -11.21 -18.52 -9.30
N MET A 170 -10.34 -18.21 -8.34
CA MET A 170 -10.71 -18.15 -6.93
C MET A 170 -11.69 -17.02 -6.65
N TYR A 171 -11.56 -15.87 -7.32
CA TYR A 171 -12.56 -14.79 -7.25
C TYR A 171 -13.88 -15.20 -7.90
N GLU A 172 -13.86 -15.83 -9.08
CA GLU A 172 -15.08 -16.34 -9.73
C GLU A 172 -15.82 -17.33 -8.82
N ALA A 173 -15.09 -18.26 -8.19
CA ALA A 173 -15.66 -19.22 -7.24
C ALA A 173 -16.21 -18.55 -5.97
N ARG A 174 -15.53 -17.51 -5.47
CA ARG A 174 -15.93 -16.81 -4.23
C ARG A 174 -17.13 -15.89 -4.43
N TYR A 175 -17.20 -15.19 -5.56
CA TYR A 175 -18.22 -14.17 -5.82
C TYR A 175 -19.30 -14.63 -6.81
N GLY A 176 -19.19 -15.84 -7.36
CA GLY A 176 -20.27 -16.51 -8.08
C GLY A 176 -20.49 -16.05 -9.53
N SER A 177 -19.56 -15.32 -10.13
CA SER A 177 -19.66 -14.85 -11.53
C SER A 177 -18.42 -15.23 -12.31
N LYS A 178 -18.62 -15.77 -13.53
CA LYS A 178 -17.53 -16.07 -14.45
C LYS A 178 -17.25 -14.86 -15.34
N VAL A 179 -15.98 -14.55 -15.54
CA VAL A 179 -15.58 -13.46 -16.43
C VAL A 179 -15.67 -13.94 -17.88
N ARG A 180 -16.18 -13.08 -18.76
CA ARG A 180 -16.13 -13.31 -20.22
C ARG A 180 -14.67 -13.44 -20.69
N LYS A 181 -14.42 -14.26 -21.72
CA LYS A 181 -13.06 -14.63 -22.14
C LYS A 181 -12.21 -13.41 -22.57
N ASP A 182 -12.81 -12.48 -23.29
CA ASP A 182 -12.19 -11.21 -23.72
C ASP A 182 -11.78 -10.35 -22.52
N LEU A 183 -12.68 -10.21 -21.54
CA LEU A 183 -12.42 -9.40 -20.36
C LEU A 183 -11.48 -10.09 -19.37
N ARG A 184 -11.43 -11.42 -19.34
CA ARG A 184 -10.44 -12.18 -18.55
C ARG A 184 -9.02 -11.80 -18.93
N GLU A 185 -8.71 -11.78 -20.22
CA GLU A 185 -7.37 -11.41 -20.69
C GLU A 185 -7.04 -9.95 -20.34
N ARG A 186 -8.02 -9.04 -20.47
CA ARG A 186 -7.85 -7.65 -20.07
C ARG A 186 -7.61 -7.49 -18.57
N ILE A 187 -8.42 -8.11 -17.72
CA ILE A 187 -8.25 -8.07 -16.25
C ILE A 187 -6.86 -8.57 -15.86
N SER A 188 -6.43 -9.71 -16.42
CA SER A 188 -5.12 -10.29 -16.14
C SER A 188 -3.99 -9.34 -16.59
N SER A 189 -4.02 -8.88 -17.83
CA SER A 189 -3.01 -7.98 -18.40
C SER A 189 -2.95 -6.64 -17.67
N ASP A 190 -4.09 -5.99 -17.47
CA ASP A 190 -4.17 -4.64 -16.93
C ASP A 190 -3.84 -4.60 -15.43
N SER A 191 -4.01 -5.72 -14.72
CA SER A 191 -3.60 -5.85 -13.31
C SER A 191 -2.09 -6.02 -13.11
N GLY A 192 -1.36 -6.45 -14.15
CA GLY A 192 0.06 -6.78 -14.05
C GLY A 192 0.36 -7.92 -13.08
N GLY A 193 -0.63 -8.76 -12.73
CA GLY A 193 -0.48 -9.81 -11.73
C GLY A 193 -0.50 -9.34 -10.27
N ASN A 194 -0.77 -8.06 -9.98
CA ASN A 194 -0.96 -7.61 -8.60
C ASN A 194 -2.35 -8.06 -8.08
N PRO A 195 -2.43 -8.91 -7.04
CA PRO A 195 -3.70 -9.47 -6.56
C PRO A 195 -4.74 -8.43 -6.13
N GLY A 196 -4.29 -7.29 -5.57
CA GLY A 196 -5.17 -6.20 -5.17
C GLY A 196 -5.77 -5.48 -6.38
N ILE A 197 -4.96 -5.13 -7.38
CA ILE A 197 -5.44 -4.52 -8.62
C ILE A 197 -6.37 -5.52 -9.33
N LEU A 198 -5.94 -6.77 -9.48
CA LEU A 198 -6.74 -7.86 -10.08
C LEU A 198 -8.13 -7.95 -9.44
N LYS A 199 -8.19 -7.91 -8.10
CA LYS A 199 -9.45 -7.90 -7.37
C LYS A 199 -10.28 -6.66 -7.70
N SER A 200 -9.70 -5.47 -7.71
CA SER A 200 -10.44 -4.24 -8.04
C SER A 200 -11.03 -4.27 -9.45
N LEU A 201 -10.27 -4.73 -10.46
CA LEU A 201 -10.76 -4.86 -11.83
C LEU A 201 -11.88 -5.90 -11.94
N TYR A 202 -11.74 -7.04 -11.26
CA TYR A 202 -12.79 -8.05 -11.16
C TYR A 202 -14.06 -7.49 -10.48
N MET A 203 -13.91 -6.70 -9.43
CA MET A 203 -15.06 -6.08 -8.76
C MET A 203 -15.76 -5.04 -9.64
N GLN A 204 -15.02 -4.27 -10.44
CA GLN A 204 -15.64 -3.40 -11.44
C GLN A 204 -16.46 -4.22 -12.46
N TYR A 205 -15.95 -5.38 -12.90
CA TYR A 205 -16.70 -6.28 -13.79
C TYR A 205 -18.01 -6.80 -13.16
N LEU A 206 -18.02 -7.03 -11.85
CA LEU A 206 -19.26 -7.42 -11.16
C LEU A 206 -20.29 -6.30 -11.13
N ASP A 207 -19.84 -5.05 -11.02
CA ASP A 207 -20.72 -3.88 -10.99
C ASP A 207 -21.24 -3.55 -12.41
N ASP A 208 -20.39 -3.69 -13.43
CA ASP A 208 -20.74 -3.53 -14.84
C ASP A 208 -20.05 -4.61 -15.69
N ASN A 209 -20.83 -5.46 -16.33
CA ASN A 209 -20.30 -6.54 -17.17
C ASN A 209 -19.85 -6.07 -18.56
N TYR A 210 -20.10 -4.80 -18.91
CA TYR A 210 -19.71 -4.16 -20.16
C TYR A 210 -18.73 -3.01 -19.93
N ILE A 211 -17.47 -3.35 -19.67
CA ILE A 211 -16.41 -2.37 -19.41
C ILE A 211 -15.65 -2.05 -20.70
N GLU A 212 -15.86 -0.86 -21.23
CA GLU A 212 -15.00 -0.32 -22.30
C GLU A 212 -13.66 0.15 -21.73
N ASN A 213 -13.68 0.93 -20.64
CA ASN A 213 -12.48 1.45 -19.96
C ASN A 213 -12.58 1.27 -18.45
N TRP A 214 -11.45 0.97 -17.80
CA TRP A 214 -11.40 0.88 -16.33
C TRP A 214 -11.66 2.25 -15.70
N ASN A 215 -12.56 2.29 -14.73
CA ASN A 215 -12.74 3.48 -13.93
C ASN A 215 -11.61 3.58 -12.90
N VAL A 216 -10.53 4.27 -13.26
CA VAL A 216 -9.39 4.53 -12.35
C VAL A 216 -9.73 5.44 -11.17
N SER A 217 -10.90 6.08 -11.18
CA SER A 217 -11.45 6.83 -10.04
C SER A 217 -12.34 5.99 -9.14
N ASP A 218 -12.56 4.70 -9.45
CA ASP A 218 -13.23 3.76 -8.54
C ASP A 218 -12.51 3.73 -7.19
N SER A 219 -13.26 3.85 -6.10
CA SER A 219 -12.69 3.98 -4.75
C SER A 219 -11.81 2.80 -4.35
N ARG A 220 -12.11 1.58 -4.80
CA ARG A 220 -11.34 0.37 -4.49
C ARG A 220 -10.05 0.31 -5.31
N LEU A 221 -10.10 0.75 -6.57
CA LEU A 221 -8.94 0.79 -7.43
C LEU A 221 -8.01 1.95 -7.04
N VAL A 222 -8.54 3.17 -6.95
CA VAL A 222 -7.75 4.38 -6.66
C VAL A 222 -6.98 4.27 -5.35
N TYR A 223 -7.60 3.69 -4.31
CA TYR A 223 -6.94 3.48 -3.02
C TYR A 223 -5.66 2.62 -3.15
N ARG A 224 -5.68 1.61 -4.02
CA ARG A 224 -4.52 0.73 -4.24
C ARG A 224 -3.45 1.39 -5.10
N LEU A 225 -3.88 2.08 -6.15
CA LEU A 225 -2.97 2.80 -7.04
C LEU A 225 -2.26 3.92 -6.28
N ASP A 226 -2.97 4.71 -5.47
CA ASP A 226 -2.39 5.72 -4.58
C ASP A 226 -1.35 5.11 -3.63
N ARG A 227 -1.70 4.01 -2.94
CA ARG A 227 -0.77 3.32 -2.02
C ARG A 227 0.51 2.84 -2.72
N LEU A 228 0.40 2.28 -3.94
CA LEU A 228 1.56 1.88 -4.74
C LEU A 228 2.44 3.08 -5.11
N THR A 229 1.84 4.18 -5.58
CA THR A 229 2.61 5.38 -5.98
C THR A 229 3.31 6.05 -4.81
N ARG A 230 2.74 6.00 -3.60
CA ARG A 230 3.36 6.56 -2.38
C ARG A 230 4.47 5.70 -1.79
N GLU A 231 4.59 4.44 -2.21
CA GLU A 231 5.77 3.62 -1.87
C GLU A 231 7.00 4.02 -2.67
N LEU A 232 6.82 4.85 -3.71
CA LEU A 232 7.83 5.29 -4.65
C LEU A 232 8.10 6.79 -4.50
N SER A 233 9.34 7.18 -4.77
CA SER A 233 9.75 8.56 -4.96
C SER A 233 9.15 9.16 -6.24
N ASP A 234 9.18 10.49 -6.34
CA ASP A 234 8.78 11.19 -7.56
C ASP A 234 9.61 10.78 -8.79
N MET A 235 10.90 10.46 -8.60
CA MET A 235 11.75 10.01 -9.70
C MET A 235 11.31 8.64 -10.22
N GLU A 236 11.07 7.70 -9.31
CA GLU A 236 10.60 6.35 -9.63
C GLU A 236 9.22 6.40 -10.32
N ASN A 237 8.29 7.23 -9.82
CA ASN A 237 7.00 7.45 -10.46
C ASN A 237 7.15 8.01 -11.89
N ARG A 238 8.10 8.92 -12.14
CA ARG A 238 8.41 9.43 -13.50
C ARG A 238 9.00 8.35 -14.41
N VAL A 239 9.82 7.44 -13.89
CA VAL A 239 10.34 6.30 -14.67
C VAL A 239 9.20 5.38 -15.11
N LEU A 240 8.21 5.13 -14.26
CA LEU A 240 7.06 4.25 -14.60
C LEU A 240 6.23 4.76 -15.79
N VAL A 241 6.16 6.08 -15.98
CA VAL A 241 5.46 6.71 -17.11
C VAL A 241 6.39 7.07 -18.28
N GLY A 242 7.65 6.59 -18.25
CA GLY A 242 8.62 6.85 -19.32
C GLY A 242 9.12 8.30 -19.42
N GLN A 243 8.87 9.11 -18.39
CA GLN A 243 9.29 10.52 -18.33
C GLN A 243 10.73 10.70 -17.79
N SER A 244 11.36 9.62 -17.33
CA SER A 244 12.75 9.60 -16.87
C SER A 244 13.44 8.28 -17.26
N GLN A 245 14.76 8.34 -17.43
CA GLN A 245 15.62 7.19 -17.71
C GLN A 245 16.65 6.97 -16.59
N ASP A 246 16.32 7.36 -15.36
CA ASP A 246 17.20 7.18 -14.20
C ASP A 246 17.52 5.70 -13.94
N ASP A 247 18.78 5.31 -14.14
CA ASP A 247 19.21 3.91 -14.12
C ASP A 247 19.06 3.26 -12.74
N GLU A 248 19.33 4.01 -11.66
CA GLU A 248 19.19 3.51 -10.29
C GLU A 248 17.72 3.20 -9.96
N SER A 249 16.81 4.13 -10.26
CA SER A 249 15.36 3.92 -10.13
C SER A 249 14.90 2.75 -11.00
N ARG A 250 15.40 2.62 -12.24
CA ARG A 250 15.03 1.49 -13.12
C ARG A 250 15.45 0.15 -12.53
N LEU A 251 16.66 0.06 -11.97
CA LEU A 251 17.16 -1.16 -11.33
C LEU A 251 16.32 -1.52 -10.10
N PHE A 252 15.99 -0.53 -9.26
CA PHE A 252 15.11 -0.69 -8.12
C PHE A 252 13.72 -1.19 -8.53
N LEU A 253 13.09 -0.50 -9.49
CA LEU A 253 11.73 -0.80 -9.93
C LEU A 253 11.64 -2.19 -10.59
N LYS A 254 12.65 -2.61 -11.36
CA LYS A 254 12.74 -3.99 -11.88
C LYS A 254 12.87 -4.99 -10.74
N LYS A 255 13.77 -4.74 -9.78
CA LYS A 255 14.02 -5.65 -8.65
C LYS A 255 12.76 -5.96 -7.83
N TYR A 256 11.88 -4.97 -7.65
CA TYR A 256 10.65 -5.12 -6.87
C TYR A 256 9.38 -5.29 -7.73
N GLY A 257 9.53 -5.49 -9.04
CA GLY A 257 8.45 -5.86 -9.94
C GLY A 257 7.53 -4.72 -10.38
N TYR A 258 7.92 -3.47 -10.18
CA TYR A 258 7.19 -2.31 -10.71
C TYR A 258 7.44 -2.09 -12.21
N LEU A 259 8.57 -2.59 -12.71
CA LEU A 259 8.86 -2.68 -14.14
C LEU A 259 8.94 -4.15 -14.57
N THR A 260 8.46 -4.41 -15.79
CA THR A 260 8.70 -5.68 -16.49
C THR A 260 10.15 -5.80 -16.93
N GLU A 261 10.54 -6.98 -17.42
CA GLU A 261 11.88 -7.20 -17.99
C GLU A 261 12.17 -6.22 -19.15
N ASP A 262 11.15 -5.95 -19.97
CA ASP A 262 11.20 -4.99 -21.07
C ASP A 262 11.28 -3.53 -20.60
N GLY A 263 11.12 -3.28 -19.29
CA GLY A 263 11.21 -1.95 -18.70
C GLY A 263 9.92 -1.13 -18.81
N GLU A 264 8.78 -1.78 -19.04
CA GLU A 264 7.46 -1.15 -19.00
C GLU A 264 6.85 -1.24 -17.60
N CYS A 265 5.93 -0.33 -17.26
CA CYS A 265 5.17 -0.42 -16.02
C CYS A 265 4.40 -1.75 -15.95
N PHE A 266 4.53 -2.46 -14.83
CA PHE A 266 3.96 -3.80 -14.68
C PHE A 266 2.44 -3.85 -14.88
N ALA A 267 1.72 -2.78 -14.50
CA ALA A 267 0.27 -2.67 -14.62
C ALA A 267 -0.13 -1.46 -15.47
N PRO A 268 -0.70 -1.67 -16.67
CA PRO A 268 -1.22 -0.59 -17.52
C PRO A 268 -2.15 0.39 -16.80
N VAL A 269 -3.02 -0.08 -15.89
CA VAL A 269 -3.92 0.82 -15.12
C VAL A 269 -3.18 1.72 -14.13
N LEU A 270 -2.03 1.27 -13.60
CA LEU A 270 -1.18 2.12 -12.76
C LEU A 270 -0.50 3.20 -13.59
N LYS A 271 0.03 2.84 -14.77
CA LYS A 271 0.62 3.79 -15.72
C LYS A 271 -0.39 4.87 -16.11
N HIS A 272 -1.61 4.47 -16.49
CA HIS A 272 -2.68 5.39 -16.83
C HIS A 272 -3.06 6.33 -15.67
N TYR A 273 -3.13 5.79 -14.45
CA TYR A 273 -3.39 6.59 -13.24
C TYR A 273 -2.31 7.67 -13.01
N LEU A 274 -1.03 7.30 -13.13
CA LEU A 274 0.10 8.22 -13.02
C LEU A 274 0.10 9.26 -14.15
N GLU A 275 -0.21 8.87 -15.39
CA GLU A 275 -0.31 9.77 -16.54
C GLU A 275 -1.39 10.84 -16.31
N ILE A 276 -2.56 10.45 -15.83
CA ILE A 276 -3.63 11.40 -15.46
C ILE A 276 -3.15 12.39 -14.38
N GLY A 277 -2.46 11.89 -13.34
CA GLY A 277 -1.90 12.74 -12.29
C GLY A 277 -0.84 13.72 -12.81
N SER A 278 0.02 13.26 -13.71
CA SER A 278 1.08 14.06 -14.33
C SER A 278 0.53 15.15 -15.28
N GLN A 279 -0.52 14.83 -16.05
CA GLN A 279 -1.18 15.77 -16.95
C GLN A 279 -1.99 16.83 -16.20
N LYS A 280 -2.44 16.52 -14.98
CA LYS A 280 -3.22 17.43 -14.13
C LYS A 280 -2.37 18.37 -13.27
N GLY A 281 -1.05 18.26 -13.31
CA GLY A 281 -0.11 19.12 -12.59
C GLY A 281 -0.27 19.04 -11.07
N ALA A 282 0.57 18.25 -10.39
CA ALA A 282 0.73 18.23 -8.92
C ALA A 282 -0.58 18.28 -8.09
N GLY A 283 -1.68 17.72 -8.59
CA GLY A 283 -2.99 17.80 -7.96
C GLY A 283 -3.12 16.88 -6.76
N LEU A 284 -3.69 17.41 -5.66
CA LEU A 284 -3.94 16.65 -4.43
C LEU A 284 -4.82 15.43 -4.69
N LEU A 285 -4.33 14.26 -4.30
CA LEU A 285 -5.11 13.01 -4.32
C LEU A 285 -6.04 12.98 -3.10
N LEU A 286 -7.31 12.60 -3.31
CA LEU A 286 -8.25 12.32 -2.23
C LEU A 286 -7.82 11.02 -1.53
N ASP A 287 -7.29 11.12 -0.31
CA ASP A 287 -7.15 9.94 0.54
C ASP A 287 -8.51 9.50 1.15
N ASP A 288 -8.55 8.30 1.75
CA ASP A 288 -9.79 7.73 2.30
C ASP A 288 -10.37 8.54 3.48
N CYS A 289 -9.51 9.23 4.24
CA CYS A 289 -9.93 10.09 5.35
C CYS A 289 -10.67 11.33 4.83
N LEU A 290 -10.09 12.02 3.85
CA LEU A 290 -10.68 13.21 3.25
C LEU A 290 -11.89 12.85 2.38
N SER A 291 -11.83 11.73 1.67
CA SER A 291 -12.95 11.17 0.92
C SER A 291 -14.19 10.95 1.79
N LYS A 292 -14.05 10.46 3.03
CA LYS A 292 -15.19 10.26 3.93
C LYS A 292 -15.69 11.56 4.55
N LEU A 293 -14.82 12.55 4.69
CA LEU A 293 -15.13 13.85 5.28
C LEU A 293 -15.92 14.77 4.32
N LEU A 294 -15.61 14.70 3.02
CA LEU A 294 -16.19 15.57 1.99
C LEU A 294 -17.45 14.95 1.37
N THR A 295 -18.44 15.81 1.11
CA THR A 295 -19.61 15.51 0.29
C THR A 295 -19.23 15.43 -1.20
N VAL A 296 -20.12 14.93 -2.05
CA VAL A 296 -19.86 14.80 -3.49
C VAL A 296 -19.48 16.14 -4.13
N SER A 297 -20.20 17.22 -3.80
CA SER A 297 -19.90 18.56 -4.33
C SER A 297 -18.57 19.09 -3.83
N GLU A 298 -18.28 18.93 -2.53
CA GLU A 298 -16.99 19.35 -1.94
C GLU A 298 -15.80 18.59 -2.54
N LYS A 299 -15.96 17.28 -2.83
CA LYS A 299 -14.92 16.49 -3.51
C LYS A 299 -14.60 17.04 -4.88
N LYS A 300 -15.62 17.36 -5.68
CA LYS A 300 -15.45 17.93 -7.02
C LYS A 300 -14.69 19.26 -6.95
N ILE A 301 -15.12 20.15 -6.05
CA ILE A 301 -14.46 21.44 -5.82
C ILE A 301 -13.00 21.24 -5.39
N TYR A 302 -12.75 20.37 -4.41
CA TYR A 302 -11.42 20.12 -3.88
C TYR A 302 -10.48 19.57 -4.95
N LEU A 303 -10.91 18.55 -5.70
CA LEU A 303 -10.13 18.01 -6.82
C LEU A 303 -9.87 19.08 -7.89
N ARG A 304 -10.88 19.88 -8.23
CA ARG A 304 -10.75 20.93 -9.25
C ARG A 304 -9.76 22.01 -8.86
N LEU A 305 -9.80 22.44 -7.60
CA LEU A 305 -8.84 23.39 -7.02
C LEU A 305 -7.45 22.77 -6.87
N GLY A 306 -7.36 21.50 -6.46
CA GLY A 306 -6.10 20.76 -6.37
C GLY A 306 -5.40 20.65 -7.73
N ASN A 307 -6.15 20.35 -8.80
CA ASN A 307 -5.64 20.34 -10.18
C ASN A 307 -5.27 21.73 -10.72
N ASN A 308 -5.57 22.80 -9.97
CA ASN A 308 -5.26 24.19 -10.31
C ASN A 308 -4.60 24.88 -9.11
N LEU A 309 -3.67 24.18 -8.44
CA LEU A 309 -2.93 24.69 -7.29
C LEU A 309 -2.36 26.08 -7.57
N SER A 310 -2.56 26.99 -6.62
CA SER A 310 -2.17 28.41 -6.69
C SER A 310 -2.74 29.20 -7.89
N LYS A 311 -3.71 28.64 -8.63
CA LYS A 311 -4.46 29.37 -9.67
C LYS A 311 -5.86 29.69 -9.18
N ILE A 312 -6.30 30.91 -9.47
CA ILE A 312 -7.63 31.38 -9.11
C ILE A 312 -8.65 30.77 -10.05
N LEU A 313 -9.61 30.04 -9.48
CA LEU A 313 -10.83 29.61 -10.16
C LEU A 313 -11.95 30.60 -9.84
N THR A 314 -12.63 31.06 -10.89
CA THR A 314 -13.77 31.98 -10.73
C THR A 314 -14.97 31.25 -10.12
N ARG A 315 -15.91 32.03 -9.59
CA ARG A 315 -17.14 31.50 -8.98
C ARG A 315 -17.95 30.69 -9.98
N GLU A 316 -17.99 31.15 -11.22
CA GLU A 316 -18.69 30.52 -12.35
C GLU A 316 -18.03 29.19 -12.73
N GLN A 317 -16.69 29.14 -12.79
CA GLN A 317 -15.97 27.89 -13.08
C GLN A 317 -16.21 26.82 -12.02
N ILE A 318 -16.31 27.23 -10.75
CA ILE A 318 -16.64 26.31 -9.65
C ILE A 318 -18.12 25.89 -9.71
N ALA A 319 -19.02 26.81 -10.06
CA ALA A 319 -20.44 26.50 -10.20
C ALA A 319 -20.71 25.51 -11.34
N GLU A 320 -20.07 25.69 -12.48
CA GLU A 320 -20.17 24.80 -13.64
C GLU A 320 -19.70 23.38 -13.29
N GLU A 321 -18.62 23.24 -12.51
CA GLU A 321 -18.11 21.94 -12.07
C GLU A 321 -19.09 21.19 -11.14
N ILE A 322 -19.82 21.92 -10.29
CA ILE A 322 -20.77 21.32 -9.33
C ILE A 322 -22.09 20.95 -10.02
N TRP A 323 -22.65 21.88 -10.80
CA TRP A 323 -24.03 21.82 -11.30
C TRP A 323 -24.16 21.59 -12.81
N GLY A 324 -23.05 21.54 -13.55
CA GLY A 324 -23.04 21.27 -14.99
C GLY A 324 -23.86 22.30 -15.78
N SER A 325 -24.59 21.83 -16.78
CA SER A 325 -25.45 22.67 -17.64
C SER A 325 -26.56 23.42 -16.91
N ASP A 326 -26.92 23.00 -15.69
CA ASP A 326 -27.99 23.61 -14.89
C ASP A 326 -27.48 24.71 -13.95
N TRP A 327 -26.18 25.04 -13.99
CA TRP A 327 -25.58 25.96 -13.02
C TRP A 327 -26.31 27.30 -13.00
N PHE A 328 -26.71 27.85 -14.16
CA PHE A 328 -27.43 29.13 -14.22
C PHE A 328 -28.80 29.13 -13.51
N THR A 329 -29.40 27.96 -13.27
CA THR A 329 -30.71 27.82 -12.60
C THR A 329 -30.62 27.35 -11.14
N LYS A 330 -29.57 26.61 -10.78
CA LYS A 330 -29.37 26.04 -9.43
C LYS A 330 -28.36 26.81 -8.59
N PHE A 331 -27.62 27.73 -9.19
CA PHE A 331 -26.58 28.53 -8.54
C PHE A 331 -27.17 29.74 -7.82
N SER A 332 -26.78 29.91 -6.57
CA SER A 332 -26.81 31.22 -5.90
C SER A 332 -25.45 31.48 -5.28
N ASP A 333 -25.04 32.74 -5.26
CA ASP A 333 -23.78 33.15 -4.63
C ASP A 333 -23.69 32.68 -3.17
N TRP A 334 -24.82 32.73 -2.48
CA TRP A 334 -24.94 32.25 -1.11
C TRP A 334 -24.69 30.75 -0.97
N ALA A 335 -25.19 29.92 -1.91
CA ALA A 335 -24.97 28.48 -1.88
C ALA A 335 -23.49 28.13 -2.11
N LEU A 336 -22.82 28.85 -3.02
CA LEU A 336 -21.37 28.67 -3.23
C LEU A 336 -20.58 29.10 -2.00
N ASP A 337 -20.90 30.25 -1.41
CA ASP A 337 -20.21 30.73 -0.20
C ASP A 337 -20.34 29.74 0.96
N GLN A 338 -21.52 29.14 1.12
CA GLN A 338 -21.76 28.12 2.14
C GLN A 338 -20.96 26.84 1.88
N LEU A 339 -20.89 26.37 0.63
CA LEU A 339 -20.07 25.23 0.24
C LEU A 339 -18.58 25.48 0.47
N MET A 340 -18.07 26.65 0.09
CA MET A 340 -16.67 27.02 0.28
C MET A 340 -16.31 27.18 1.76
N SER A 341 -17.23 27.72 2.56
CA SER A 341 -17.08 27.80 4.02
C SER A 341 -17.03 26.42 4.67
N GLN A 342 -17.91 25.50 4.27
CA GLN A 342 -17.90 24.11 4.77
C GLN A 342 -16.62 23.38 4.38
N LEU A 343 -16.20 23.47 3.12
CA LEU A 343 -14.95 22.90 2.63
C LEU A 343 -13.75 23.44 3.41
N ARG A 344 -13.66 24.77 3.60
CA ARG A 344 -12.57 25.39 4.37
C ARG A 344 -12.46 24.83 5.78
N ARG A 345 -13.58 24.71 6.51
CA ARG A 345 -13.57 24.15 7.87
C ARG A 345 -13.11 22.69 7.89
N LYS A 346 -13.54 21.89 6.91
CA LYS A 346 -13.15 20.48 6.81
C LYS A 346 -11.67 20.32 6.51
N LEU A 347 -11.12 21.13 5.61
CA LEU A 347 -9.69 21.16 5.31
C LEU A 347 -8.89 21.62 6.54
N ALA A 348 -9.31 22.70 7.21
CA ALA A 348 -8.63 23.20 8.42
C ALA A 348 -8.65 22.20 9.60
N SER A 349 -9.60 21.26 9.63
CA SER A 349 -9.70 20.25 10.69
C SER A 349 -8.61 19.18 10.62
N LYS A 350 -7.80 19.15 9.56
CA LYS A 350 -6.75 18.16 9.31
C LYS A 350 -5.53 18.81 8.64
N GLN A 351 -4.33 18.56 9.15
CA GLN A 351 -3.11 19.10 8.55
C GLN A 351 -2.78 18.37 7.22
N GLY A 352 -2.21 19.11 6.26
CA GLY A 352 -1.66 18.54 5.02
C GLY A 352 -2.55 18.58 3.77
N TYR A 353 -3.78 19.12 3.85
CA TYR A 353 -4.71 19.18 2.70
C TYR A 353 -4.77 20.52 1.96
N GLY A 354 -3.92 21.48 2.34
CA GLY A 354 -3.87 22.83 1.76
C GLY A 354 -4.86 23.81 2.40
N GLU A 355 -4.64 25.10 2.16
CA GLU A 355 -5.45 26.20 2.63
C GLU A 355 -6.30 26.79 1.50
N LEU A 356 -7.62 26.88 1.74
CA LEU A 356 -8.57 27.42 0.79
C LEU A 356 -8.69 28.95 0.93
N ILE A 357 -8.10 29.68 -0.01
CA ILE A 357 -8.01 31.14 0.02
C ILE A 357 -9.06 31.75 -0.91
N THR A 358 -9.68 32.84 -0.44
CA THR A 358 -10.62 33.65 -1.23
C THR A 358 -9.91 34.91 -1.69
N LYS A 359 -9.88 35.14 -3.01
CA LYS A 359 -9.48 36.42 -3.58
C LYS A 359 -10.73 37.23 -3.92
N ARG A 360 -10.98 38.27 -3.13
CA ARG A 360 -12.23 39.05 -3.18
C ARG A 360 -12.46 39.61 -4.59
N GLY A 361 -13.62 39.31 -5.16
CA GLY A 361 -14.02 39.75 -6.50
C GLY A 361 -13.45 38.93 -7.65
N GLU A 362 -12.59 37.94 -7.39
CA GLU A 362 -11.94 37.13 -8.43
C GLU A 362 -12.28 35.64 -8.32
N GLY A 363 -12.34 35.08 -7.10
CA GLY A 363 -12.69 33.68 -6.89
C GLY A 363 -11.93 33.02 -5.76
N TYR A 364 -11.57 31.74 -5.94
CA TYR A 364 -10.92 30.91 -4.93
C TYR A 364 -9.73 30.17 -5.50
N TYR A 365 -8.73 29.92 -4.66
CA TYR A 365 -7.62 29.03 -4.99
C TYR A 365 -7.21 28.24 -3.76
N LEU A 366 -6.49 27.14 -4.01
CA LEU A 366 -5.91 26.32 -2.96
C LEU A 366 -4.41 26.54 -2.94
N GLU A 367 -3.88 26.85 -1.76
CA GLU A 367 -2.45 27.00 -1.48
C GLU A 367 -2.00 25.79 -0.63
N LYS A 368 -0.73 25.39 -0.73
CA LYS A 368 -0.19 24.25 0.02
C LYS A 368 0.78 24.69 1.09
#